data_AF-A0A970BKM5-F1
#
_entry.id   AF-A0A970BKM5-F1
#
_cell.length_a   1.000
_cell.length_b   1.000
_cell.length_c   1.000
_cell.angle_alpha   90.00
_cell.angle_beta   90.00
_cell.angle_gamma   90.00
#
_symmetry.space_group_name_H-M   'P 1'
#
loop_
_entity.id
_entity.type
_entity.pdbx_description
1 polymer ?
#
loop_
_entity_poly.entity_id
_entity_poly.type
_entity_poly.pdbx_seq_one_letter_code
_entity_poly.pdbx_strand_id
1 'polypeptide(L)'
;MFDIDKRILAATAIAVLISFGLGYQYGMWVEAKQAIQENLASSDQAMAVEQDTSRRVFVYVVGEVSNPGVVEMQEGDRIFQAIEHAQPKEQADLASVNMAAPLVDGEMIVVSKIGEAQSPGDQSQYGILSGEGSGKVNINKATAEEMDRLLPGIGPEMARRIVDYREKNRGFKAVEEIKEVSGIGEKRFEDMKDLICIR
;
A
#
# COMPACT_ATOMS: atom_id res chain seq x y z
N MET A 1 -29.17 -77.32 9.29
CA MET A 1 -27.70 -77.26 9.17
C MET A 1 -27.42 -77.11 7.69
N PHE A 2 -26.99 -75.93 7.22
CA PHE A 2 -26.80 -75.69 5.79
C PHE A 2 -25.53 -76.40 5.32
N ASP A 3 -25.66 -77.47 4.53
CA ASP A 3 -24.54 -78.09 3.82
C ASP A 3 -24.12 -77.17 2.66
N ILE A 4 -23.27 -76.19 2.97
CA ILE A 4 -22.73 -75.28 1.97
C ILE A 4 -21.63 -76.01 1.20
N ASP A 5 -21.79 -76.10 -0.11
CA ASP A 5 -20.79 -76.69 -1.01
C ASP A 5 -19.45 -75.95 -0.88
N LYS A 6 -18.36 -76.72 -0.68
CA LYS A 6 -17.00 -76.17 -0.57
C LYS A 6 -16.59 -75.30 -1.76
N ARG A 7 -17.18 -75.55 -2.93
CA ARG A 7 -17.00 -74.77 -4.16
C ARG A 7 -17.61 -73.38 -4.07
N ILE A 8 -18.79 -73.27 -3.46
CA ILE A 8 -19.47 -71.99 -3.24
C ILE A 8 -18.69 -71.16 -2.21
N LEU A 9 -18.19 -71.79 -1.14
CA LEU A 9 -17.35 -71.14 -0.14
C LEU A 9 -16.03 -70.62 -0.74
N ALA A 10 -15.39 -71.38 -1.63
CA ALA A 10 -14.19 -70.94 -2.32
C ALA A 10 -14.47 -69.75 -3.26
N ALA A 11 -15.58 -69.78 -4.00
CA ALA A 11 -15.96 -68.70 -4.91
C ALA A 11 -16.26 -67.39 -4.17
N THR A 12 -16.95 -67.44 -3.02
CA THR A 12 -17.23 -66.25 -2.22
C THR A 12 -15.96 -65.67 -1.59
N ALA A 13 -15.05 -66.51 -1.11
CA ALA A 13 -13.75 -66.06 -0.58
C ALA A 13 -12.92 -65.33 -1.65
N ILE A 14 -12.88 -65.86 -2.88
CA ILE A 14 -12.19 -65.20 -4.01
C ILE A 14 -12.84 -63.86 -4.35
N ALA A 15 -14.18 -63.80 -4.39
CA ALA A 15 -14.90 -62.55 -4.68
C ALA A 15 -14.63 -61.45 -3.63
N VAL A 16 -14.52 -61.83 -2.35
CA VAL A 16 -14.15 -60.90 -1.27
C VAL A 16 -12.73 -60.40 -1.44
N LEU A 17 -11.77 -61.28 -1.77
CA LEU A 17 -10.37 -60.88 -2.00
C LEU A 17 -10.21 -59.95 -3.21
N ILE A 18 -10.94 -60.20 -4.31
CA ILE A 18 -10.93 -59.32 -5.48
C ILE A 18 -11.53 -57.95 -5.13
N SER A 19 -12.66 -57.94 -4.42
CA SER A 19 -13.32 -56.70 -4.00
C SER A 19 -12.42 -55.87 -3.08
N PHE A 20 -11.71 -56.53 -2.16
CA PHE A 20 -10.73 -55.88 -1.28
C PHE A 20 -9.53 -55.33 -2.07
N GLY A 21 -8.98 -56.10 -3.02
CA GLY A 21 -7.87 -55.65 -3.87
C GLY A 21 -8.23 -54.45 -4.75
N LEU A 22 -9.43 -54.45 -5.35
CA LEU A 22 -9.93 -53.31 -6.13
C LEU A 22 -10.18 -52.08 -5.25
N GLY A 23 -10.73 -52.28 -4.04
CA GLY A 23 -10.90 -51.21 -3.06
C GLY A 23 -9.56 -50.60 -2.63
N TYR A 24 -8.53 -51.42 -2.42
CA TYR A 24 -7.18 -50.97 -2.07
C TYR A 24 -6.54 -50.15 -3.20
N GLN A 25 -6.62 -50.63 -4.45
CA GLN A 25 -6.11 -49.87 -5.61
C GLN A 25 -6.85 -48.55 -5.82
N TYR A 26 -8.18 -48.54 -5.59
CA TYR A 26 -8.97 -47.32 -5.67
C TYR A 26 -8.57 -46.31 -4.58
N GLY A 27 -8.31 -46.78 -3.35
CA GLY A 27 -7.82 -45.93 -2.25
C GLY A 27 -6.52 -45.22 -2.59
N MET A 28 -5.52 -45.96 -3.09
CA MET A 28 -4.24 -45.36 -3.52
C MET A 28 -4.40 -44.36 -4.68
N TRP A 29 -5.34 -44.61 -5.61
CA TRP A 29 -5.61 -43.68 -6.72
C TRP A 29 -6.23 -42.36 -6.23
N VAL A 30 -7.10 -42.41 -5.22
CA VAL A 30 -7.72 -41.22 -4.61
C VAL A 30 -6.67 -40.38 -3.86
N GLU A 31 -5.81 -41.01 -3.07
CA GLU A 31 -4.71 -40.34 -2.37
C GLU A 31 -3.75 -39.64 -3.34
N ALA A 32 -3.36 -40.33 -4.43
CA ALA A 32 -2.52 -39.74 -5.47
C ALA A 32 -3.18 -38.52 -6.13
N LYS A 33 -4.49 -38.58 -6.39
CA LYS A 33 -5.24 -37.46 -6.98
C LYS A 33 -5.32 -36.27 -6.02
N GLN A 34 -5.51 -36.52 -4.73
CA GLN A 34 -5.51 -35.46 -3.71
C GLN A 34 -4.15 -34.77 -3.59
N ALA A 35 -3.05 -35.54 -3.54
CA ALA A 35 -1.70 -34.99 -3.48
C ALA A 35 -1.33 -34.15 -4.72
N ILE A 36 -1.83 -34.53 -5.90
CA ILE A 36 -1.69 -33.73 -7.13
C ILE A 36 -2.48 -32.43 -6.98
N GLN A 37 -3.76 -32.50 -6.59
CA GLN A 37 -4.61 -31.31 -6.44
C GLN A 37 -4.08 -30.32 -5.39
N GLU A 38 -3.53 -30.82 -4.28
CA GLU A 38 -2.90 -30.00 -3.24
C GLU A 38 -1.63 -29.30 -3.73
N ASN A 39 -0.79 -29.99 -4.52
CA ASN A 39 0.39 -29.39 -5.14
C ASN A 39 0.02 -28.33 -6.19
N LEU A 40 -1.01 -28.58 -7.01
CA LEU A 40 -1.49 -27.60 -7.98
C LEU A 40 -2.05 -26.35 -7.28
N ALA A 41 -2.85 -26.52 -6.23
CA ALA A 41 -3.37 -25.39 -5.45
C ALA A 41 -2.26 -24.58 -4.76
N SER A 42 -1.22 -25.26 -4.25
CA SER A 42 -0.05 -24.60 -3.66
C SER A 42 0.78 -23.84 -4.69
N SER A 43 0.90 -24.38 -5.91
CA SER A 43 1.58 -23.71 -7.04
C SER A 43 0.83 -22.47 -7.51
N ASP A 44 -0.50 -22.53 -7.60
CA ASP A 44 -1.33 -21.37 -7.98
C ASP A 44 -1.24 -20.24 -6.93
N GLN A 45 -1.17 -20.59 -5.65
CA GLN A 45 -0.97 -19.61 -4.57
C GLN A 45 0.42 -18.97 -4.59
N ALA A 46 1.47 -19.74 -4.88
CA ALA A 46 2.82 -19.20 -5.02
C ALA A 46 2.93 -18.23 -6.23
N MET A 47 2.28 -18.57 -7.35
CA MET A 47 2.22 -17.71 -8.53
C MET A 47 1.41 -16.43 -8.28
N ALA A 48 0.38 -16.46 -7.42
CA ALA A 48 -0.39 -15.28 -7.07
C ALA A 48 0.39 -14.28 -6.20
N VAL A 49 1.32 -14.75 -5.36
CA VAL A 49 2.17 -13.88 -4.53
C VAL A 49 3.26 -13.18 -5.37
N GLU A 50 3.76 -13.81 -6.43
CA GLU A 50 4.71 -13.18 -7.37
C GLU A 50 4.06 -12.15 -8.31
N GLN A 51 2.74 -12.18 -8.52
CA GLN A 51 2.07 -11.19 -9.37
C GLN A 51 1.76 -9.86 -8.67
N ASP A 52 1.77 -9.79 -7.33
CA ASP A 52 1.49 -8.56 -6.58
C ASP A 52 2.70 -7.61 -6.50
N THR A 53 3.92 -8.09 -6.77
CA THR A 53 5.13 -7.25 -6.92
C THR A 53 5.25 -6.61 -8.30
N SER A 54 4.28 -6.83 -9.21
CA SER A 54 4.29 -6.29 -10.57
C SER A 54 3.73 -4.87 -10.70
N ARG A 55 3.20 -4.30 -9.62
CA ARG A 55 2.79 -2.89 -9.61
C ARG A 55 4.04 -2.00 -9.64
N ARG A 56 4.00 -1.00 -10.53
CA ARG A 56 5.08 -0.04 -10.75
C ARG A 56 4.74 1.27 -10.08
N VAL A 57 5.76 1.94 -9.57
CA VAL A 57 5.67 3.28 -8.99
C VAL A 57 6.64 4.22 -9.69
N PHE A 58 6.25 5.48 -9.86
CA PHE A 58 7.04 6.52 -10.50
C PHE A 58 7.39 7.60 -9.48
N VAL A 59 8.68 7.85 -9.30
CA VAL A 59 9.17 8.85 -8.34
C VAL A 59 10.07 9.85 -9.05
N TYR A 60 10.01 11.12 -8.66
CA TYR A 60 10.84 12.16 -9.26
C TYR A 60 12.07 12.41 -8.37
N VAL A 61 13.27 12.14 -8.87
CA VAL A 61 14.52 12.34 -8.09
C VAL A 61 15.26 13.58 -8.61
N VAL A 62 15.58 14.50 -7.71
CA VAL A 62 16.25 15.78 -8.05
C VAL A 62 17.30 16.16 -7.00
N GLY A 63 18.14 17.15 -7.34
CA GLY A 63 19.16 17.70 -6.45
C GLY A 63 20.57 17.20 -6.82
N GLU A 64 21.33 16.80 -5.81
CA GLU A 64 22.74 16.40 -5.90
C GLU A 64 22.91 14.96 -6.43
N VAL A 65 22.27 14.70 -7.56
CA VAL A 65 22.31 13.45 -8.32
C VAL A 65 22.83 13.71 -9.73
N SER A 66 23.32 12.66 -10.40
CA SER A 66 23.85 12.75 -11.77
C SER A 66 22.74 12.68 -12.81
N ASN A 67 21.72 11.87 -12.57
CA ASN A 67 20.59 11.65 -13.48
C ASN A 67 19.28 12.07 -12.80
N PRO A 68 19.01 13.38 -12.67
CA PRO A 68 17.72 13.85 -12.19
C PRO A 68 16.61 13.51 -13.20
N GLY A 69 15.44 13.16 -12.70
CA GLY A 69 14.33 12.72 -13.56
C GLY A 69 13.36 11.80 -12.86
N VAL A 70 12.32 11.40 -13.60
CA VAL A 70 11.37 10.40 -13.14
C VAL A 70 12.00 9.01 -13.26
N VAL A 71 11.96 8.24 -12.19
CA VAL A 71 12.48 6.88 -12.10
C VAL A 71 11.30 5.92 -11.93
N GLU A 72 11.25 4.88 -12.76
CA GLU A 72 10.29 3.78 -12.66
C GLU A 72 10.85 2.70 -11.73
N MET A 73 10.11 2.35 -10.68
CA MET A 73 10.49 1.41 -9.62
C MET A 73 9.36 0.40 -9.38
N GLN A 74 9.61 -0.63 -8.57
CA GLN A 74 8.59 -1.61 -8.17
C GLN A 74 7.91 -1.19 -6.87
N GLU A 75 6.63 -1.52 -6.71
CA GLU A 75 5.93 -1.32 -5.45
C GLU A 75 6.63 -2.13 -4.33
N GLY A 76 6.92 -1.45 -3.21
CA GLY A 76 7.69 -2.02 -2.10
C GLY A 76 9.19 -1.72 -2.14
N ASP A 77 9.72 -1.18 -3.24
CA ASP A 77 11.05 -0.57 -3.26
C ASP A 77 11.13 0.59 -2.26
N ARG A 78 12.35 0.98 -1.89
CA ARG A 78 12.61 2.06 -0.93
C ARG A 78 13.37 3.21 -1.60
N ILE A 79 13.44 4.32 -0.88
CA ILE A 79 14.09 5.55 -1.35
C ILE A 79 15.55 5.31 -1.75
N PHE A 80 16.30 4.44 -1.06
CA PHE A 80 17.70 4.19 -1.41
C PHE A 80 17.86 3.62 -2.83
N GLN A 81 17.00 2.70 -3.26
CA GLN A 81 17.09 2.12 -4.61
C GLN A 81 16.84 3.21 -5.68
N ALA A 82 15.87 4.10 -5.47
CA ALA A 82 15.59 5.19 -6.41
C ALA A 82 16.76 6.19 -6.50
N ILE A 83 17.40 6.52 -5.37
CA ILE A 83 18.58 7.38 -5.35
C ILE A 83 19.77 6.72 -6.05
N GLU A 84 19.99 5.43 -5.84
CA GLU A 84 21.03 4.67 -6.55
C GLU A 84 20.84 4.71 -8.07
N HIS A 85 19.59 4.56 -8.55
CA HIS A 85 19.23 4.73 -9.96
C HIS A 85 19.55 6.14 -10.49
N ALA A 86 19.27 7.18 -9.69
CA ALA A 86 19.60 8.56 -10.03
C ALA A 86 21.11 8.89 -9.93
N GLN A 87 21.91 7.98 -9.38
CA GLN A 87 23.36 8.08 -9.16
C GLN A 87 23.74 9.32 -8.32
N PRO A 88 23.80 9.21 -6.97
CA PRO A 88 24.16 10.34 -6.12
C PRO A 88 25.59 10.78 -6.41
N LYS A 89 25.83 12.09 -6.42
CA LYS A 89 27.17 12.65 -6.59
C LYS A 89 27.96 12.54 -5.28
N GLU A 90 29.28 12.68 -5.33
CA GLU A 90 30.15 12.56 -4.15
C GLU A 90 29.79 13.51 -3.00
N GLN A 91 29.22 14.67 -3.35
CA GLN A 91 28.81 15.71 -2.41
C GLN A 91 27.34 15.61 -2.00
N ALA A 92 26.65 14.50 -2.32
CA ALA A 92 25.27 14.26 -1.92
C ALA A 92 25.16 13.97 -0.42
N ASP A 93 24.26 14.68 0.26
CA ASP A 93 23.92 14.44 1.66
C ASP A 93 22.81 13.40 1.78
N LEU A 94 23.20 12.13 1.74
CA LEU A 94 22.28 11.01 1.89
C LEU A 94 21.71 10.91 3.32
N ALA A 95 22.36 11.51 4.32
CA ALA A 95 21.88 11.51 5.70
C ALA A 95 20.66 12.44 5.90
N SER A 96 20.45 13.38 4.98
CA SER A 96 19.28 14.27 4.96
C SER A 96 17.98 13.58 4.52
N VAL A 97 18.07 12.37 3.96
CA VAL A 97 16.93 11.63 3.40
C VAL A 97 16.67 10.35 4.18
N ASN A 98 15.40 10.00 4.41
CA ASN A 98 15.03 8.71 4.97
C ASN A 98 15.20 7.59 3.93
N MET A 99 16.43 7.11 3.75
CA MET A 99 16.78 6.06 2.78
C MET A 99 15.98 4.76 2.94
N ALA A 100 15.46 4.50 4.16
CA ALA A 100 14.70 3.31 4.49
C ALA A 100 13.20 3.46 4.23
N ALA A 101 12.68 4.64 3.88
CA ALA A 101 11.25 4.78 3.63
C ALA A 101 10.84 4.00 2.37
N PRO A 102 9.66 3.35 2.36
CA PRO A 102 9.12 2.77 1.14
C PRO A 102 8.81 3.87 0.13
N LEU A 103 8.90 3.53 -1.15
CA LEU A 103 8.53 4.44 -2.22
C LEU A 103 7.01 4.62 -2.27
N VAL A 104 6.59 5.84 -2.55
CA VAL A 104 5.19 6.22 -2.79
C VAL A 104 5.07 6.75 -4.21
N ASP A 105 4.11 6.24 -4.97
CA ASP A 105 3.87 6.72 -6.34
C ASP A 105 3.61 8.23 -6.37
N GLY A 106 4.25 8.88 -7.34
CA GLY A 106 4.19 10.33 -7.53
C GLY A 106 5.02 11.15 -6.54
N GLU A 107 5.81 10.53 -5.65
CA GLU A 107 6.64 11.28 -4.71
C GLU A 107 7.86 11.94 -5.37
N MET A 108 8.29 13.07 -4.81
CA MET A 108 9.54 13.71 -5.17
C MET A 108 10.60 13.53 -4.07
N ILE A 109 11.75 12.99 -4.44
CA ILE A 109 12.91 12.80 -3.59
C ILE A 109 13.94 13.87 -3.93
N VAL A 110 14.26 14.71 -2.96
CA VAL A 110 15.27 15.77 -3.10
C VAL A 110 16.53 15.35 -2.35
N VAL A 111 17.65 15.22 -3.07
CA VAL A 111 18.95 14.93 -2.50
C VAL A 111 19.73 16.22 -2.36
N SER A 112 20.04 16.65 -1.15
CA SER A 112 20.77 17.90 -0.89
C SER A 112 22.28 17.72 -1.03
N LYS A 113 23.04 18.81 -1.06
CA LYS A 113 24.50 18.78 -0.98
C LYS A 113 24.98 18.81 0.47
N ILE A 114 26.09 18.15 0.78
CA ILE A 114 26.70 18.15 2.12
C ILE A 114 27.00 19.58 2.55
N GLY A 115 26.43 19.98 3.69
CA GLY A 115 26.59 21.32 4.26
C GLY A 115 25.57 22.36 3.77
N GLU A 116 24.75 22.03 2.77
CA GLU A 116 23.51 22.75 2.48
C GLU A 116 22.41 22.18 3.39
N ALA A 117 22.35 22.69 4.62
CA ALA A 117 21.26 22.33 5.52
C ALA A 117 19.94 22.84 4.93
N GLN A 118 19.07 21.92 4.49
CA GLN A 118 17.65 22.23 4.43
C GLN A 118 17.23 22.60 5.85
N SER A 119 16.68 23.80 6.04
CA SER A 119 15.93 24.05 7.27
C SER A 119 14.88 22.95 7.38
N PRO A 120 14.64 22.36 8.58
CA PRO A 120 13.69 21.26 8.79
C PRO A 120 12.22 21.54 8.37
N GLY A 121 11.94 22.68 7.71
CA GLY A 121 10.66 23.03 7.11
C GLY A 121 10.61 22.92 5.59
N ASP A 122 11.70 22.65 4.87
CA ASP A 122 11.71 22.70 3.40
C ASP A 122 11.44 21.35 2.72
N GLN A 123 11.38 20.25 3.49
CA GLN A 123 10.77 18.99 3.06
C GLN A 123 9.24 19.12 2.87
N SER A 124 8.63 20.25 3.26
CA SER A 124 7.21 20.56 3.02
C SER A 124 6.94 21.27 1.68
N GLN A 125 7.96 21.70 0.93
CA GLN A 125 7.72 22.44 -0.31
C GLN A 125 7.52 21.53 -1.53
N TYR A 126 7.76 20.24 -1.36
CA TYR A 126 7.75 19.27 -2.46
C TYR A 126 7.03 17.94 -2.17
N GLY A 127 6.60 17.73 -0.92
CA GLY A 127 5.68 16.65 -0.53
C GLY A 127 4.20 16.94 -0.81
N ILE A 128 3.86 17.97 -1.60
CA ILE A 128 2.46 18.35 -1.89
C ILE A 128 1.91 17.71 -3.20
N LEU A 129 2.67 16.82 -3.86
CA LEU A 129 2.14 16.11 -5.04
C LEU A 129 2.03 14.58 -4.87
N SER A 130 2.59 14.00 -3.80
CA SER A 130 2.38 12.59 -3.44
C SER A 130 1.12 12.46 -2.56
N GLY A 131 -0.02 12.56 -3.22
CA GLY A 131 -1.33 12.27 -2.64
C GLY A 131 -2.34 12.11 -3.77
N GLU A 132 -2.37 10.93 -4.38
CA GLU A 132 -3.29 10.62 -5.47
C GLU A 132 -4.72 11.10 -5.18
N GLY A 133 -5.26 11.84 -6.16
CA GLY A 133 -6.65 12.23 -6.26
C GLY A 133 -6.97 13.62 -5.71
N SER A 134 -6.94 14.62 -6.61
CA SER A 134 -7.66 15.91 -6.60
C SER A 134 -7.01 17.19 -6.06
N GLY A 135 -5.75 17.20 -5.61
CA GLY A 135 -5.11 18.45 -5.14
C GLY A 135 -5.82 19.08 -3.93
N LYS A 136 -6.56 18.25 -3.17
CA LYS A 136 -7.35 18.67 -2.00
C LYS A 136 -6.55 18.53 -0.72
N VAL A 137 -6.70 19.51 0.16
CA VAL A 137 -6.12 19.59 1.50
C VAL A 137 -6.84 18.62 2.44
N ASN A 138 -6.10 17.69 3.05
CA ASN A 138 -6.65 16.83 4.10
C ASN A 138 -6.74 17.59 5.43
N ILE A 139 -7.94 17.96 5.86
CA ILE A 139 -8.16 18.79 7.06
C ILE A 139 -7.77 18.08 8.38
N ASN A 140 -7.69 16.75 8.38
CA ASN A 140 -7.23 15.98 9.55
C ASN A 140 -5.70 15.89 9.67
N LYS A 141 -4.96 16.10 8.58
CA LYS A 141 -3.51 15.91 8.54
C LYS A 141 -2.73 17.19 8.23
N ALA A 142 -3.31 18.09 7.44
CA ALA A 142 -2.64 19.29 6.98
C ALA A 142 -2.17 20.18 8.13
N THR A 143 -1.06 20.87 7.94
CA THR A 143 -0.54 21.87 8.89
C THR A 143 -1.35 23.16 8.82
N ALA A 144 -1.22 24.02 9.84
CA ALA A 144 -1.90 25.32 9.80
C ALA A 144 -1.39 26.17 8.63
N GLU A 145 -0.09 26.08 8.35
CA GLU A 145 0.58 26.80 7.27
C GLU A 145 0.15 26.31 5.88
N GLU A 146 -0.16 25.02 5.74
CA GLU A 146 -0.73 24.45 4.51
C GLU A 146 -2.16 24.92 4.28
N MET A 147 -3.01 24.88 5.32
CA MET A 147 -4.39 25.35 5.20
C MET A 147 -4.47 26.84 4.89
N ASP A 148 -3.60 27.66 5.49
CA ASP A 148 -3.49 29.09 5.22
C ASP A 148 -3.10 29.38 3.77
N ARG A 149 -2.15 28.61 3.21
CA ARG A 149 -1.67 28.82 1.84
C ARG A 149 -2.62 28.28 0.77
N LEU A 150 -3.31 27.19 1.04
CA LEU A 150 -4.04 26.42 0.03
C LEU A 150 -5.55 26.68 0.04
N LEU A 151 -6.13 27.21 1.12
CA LEU A 151 -7.57 27.41 1.24
C LEU A 151 -7.97 28.90 1.16
N PRO A 152 -8.87 29.28 0.25
CA PRO A 152 -9.31 30.66 0.12
C PRO A 152 -10.05 31.12 1.37
N GLY A 153 -9.66 32.29 1.89
CA GLY A 153 -10.32 32.89 3.06
C GLY A 153 -9.99 32.23 4.40
N ILE A 154 -9.04 31.27 4.43
CA ILE A 154 -8.41 30.75 5.64
C ILE A 154 -7.09 31.49 5.82
N GLY A 155 -7.03 32.37 6.82
CA GLY A 155 -5.79 33.01 7.26
C GLY A 155 -5.10 32.22 8.38
N PRO A 156 -3.93 32.66 8.87
CA PRO A 156 -3.15 31.95 9.88
C PRO A 156 -3.92 31.76 11.20
N GLU A 157 -4.76 32.73 11.57
CA GLU A 157 -5.60 32.64 12.76
C GLU A 157 -6.72 31.59 12.58
N MET A 158 -7.29 31.50 11.39
CA MET A 158 -8.36 30.54 11.10
C MET A 158 -7.81 29.12 11.00
N ALA A 159 -6.67 28.95 10.33
CA ALA A 159 -6.00 27.65 10.23
C ALA A 159 -5.67 27.08 11.62
N ARG A 160 -5.18 27.94 12.55
CA ARG A 160 -4.98 27.53 13.95
C ARG A 160 -6.26 27.06 14.63
N ARG A 161 -7.39 27.77 14.42
CA ARG A 161 -8.68 27.32 14.97
C ARG A 161 -9.14 25.97 14.42
N ILE A 162 -8.86 25.68 13.14
CA ILE A 162 -9.15 24.37 12.55
C ILE A 162 -8.32 23.28 13.23
N VAL A 163 -7.02 23.53 13.46
CA VAL A 163 -6.13 22.63 14.20
C VAL A 163 -6.61 22.41 15.64
N ASP A 164 -6.94 23.49 16.36
CA ASP A 164 -7.46 23.39 17.72
C ASP A 164 -8.77 22.61 17.78
N TYR A 165 -9.65 22.80 16.79
CA TYR A 165 -10.92 22.09 16.71
C TYR A 165 -10.69 20.60 16.51
N ARG A 166 -9.83 20.17 15.57
CA ARG A 166 -9.58 18.74 15.34
C ARG A 166 -8.94 18.08 16.56
N GLU A 167 -8.06 18.77 17.29
CA GLU A 167 -7.42 18.20 18.47
C GLU A 167 -8.43 17.96 19.60
N LYS A 168 -9.36 18.90 19.79
CA LYS A 168 -10.44 18.79 20.79
C LYS A 168 -11.48 17.73 20.42
N ASN A 169 -11.81 17.63 19.13
CA ASN A 169 -12.90 16.77 18.64
C ASN A 169 -12.42 15.41 18.10
N ARG A 170 -11.11 15.12 18.19
CA ARG A 170 -10.46 13.92 17.65
C ARG A 170 -10.60 13.77 16.12
N GLY A 171 -10.48 14.89 15.41
CA GLY A 171 -10.60 14.98 13.96
C GLY A 171 -12.01 15.32 13.49
N PHE A 172 -12.10 15.56 12.18
CA PHE A 172 -13.34 15.69 11.43
C PHE A 172 -13.74 14.32 10.87
N LYS A 173 -15.02 13.98 10.96
CA LYS A 173 -15.61 12.75 10.40
C LYS A 173 -16.22 12.97 9.02
N ALA A 174 -16.70 14.19 8.76
CA ALA A 174 -17.26 14.62 7.50
C ALA A 174 -16.73 16.01 7.14
N VAL A 175 -16.60 16.29 5.83
CA VAL A 175 -15.98 17.53 5.33
C VAL A 175 -16.77 18.76 5.80
N GLU A 176 -18.08 18.60 5.93
CA GLU A 176 -19.04 19.60 6.37
C GLU A 176 -18.87 19.99 7.85
N GLU A 177 -18.26 19.14 8.68
CA GLU A 177 -18.00 19.43 10.10
C GLU A 177 -17.02 20.61 10.28
N ILE A 178 -16.29 20.99 9.22
CA ILE A 178 -15.45 22.19 9.25
C ILE A 178 -16.26 23.47 9.54
N LYS A 179 -17.57 23.48 9.28
CA LYS A 179 -18.49 24.59 9.60
C LYS A 179 -18.71 24.79 11.11
N GLU A 180 -18.38 23.80 11.93
CA GLU A 180 -18.43 23.91 13.39
C GLU A 180 -17.24 24.72 13.95
N VAL A 181 -16.23 25.00 13.11
CA VAL A 181 -15.11 25.86 13.47
C VAL A 181 -15.57 27.31 13.47
N SER A 182 -15.39 27.98 14.61
CA SER A 182 -15.79 29.39 14.77
C SER A 182 -15.16 30.30 13.71
N GLY A 183 -16.02 30.90 12.89
CA GLY A 183 -15.66 31.78 11.78
C GLY A 183 -15.69 31.15 10.39
N ILE A 184 -15.94 29.85 10.28
CA ILE A 184 -16.21 29.15 9.01
C ILE A 184 -17.72 28.98 8.85
N GLY A 185 -18.34 29.93 8.14
CA GLY A 185 -19.75 29.84 7.77
C GLY A 185 -19.95 29.21 6.39
N GLU A 186 -21.22 29.04 5.99
CA GLU A 186 -21.62 28.41 4.71
C GLU A 186 -20.88 29.02 3.51
N LYS A 187 -20.74 30.33 3.47
CA LYS A 187 -20.05 31.03 2.37
C LYS A 187 -18.60 30.59 2.22
N ARG A 188 -17.86 30.52 3.33
CA ARG A 188 -16.45 30.10 3.29
C ARG A 188 -16.32 28.62 2.96
N PHE A 189 -17.20 27.81 3.54
CA PHE A 189 -17.25 26.39 3.22
C PHE A 189 -17.44 26.16 1.71
N GLU A 190 -18.41 26.84 1.09
CA GLU A 190 -18.65 26.75 -0.35
C GLU A 190 -17.42 27.14 -1.19
N ASP A 191 -16.66 28.16 -0.78
CA ASP A 191 -15.45 28.60 -1.47
C ASP A 191 -14.29 27.57 -1.38
N MET A 192 -14.31 26.66 -0.40
CA MET A 192 -13.21 25.70 -0.15
C MET A 192 -13.59 24.23 -0.20
N LYS A 193 -14.89 23.87 -0.27
CA LYS A 193 -15.37 22.47 -0.19
C LYS A 193 -14.75 21.55 -1.24
N ASP A 194 -14.49 22.10 -2.43
CA ASP A 194 -13.88 21.35 -3.53
C ASP A 194 -12.36 21.23 -3.38
N LEU A 195 -11.76 21.95 -2.43
CA LEU A 195 -10.33 21.97 -2.14
C LEU A 195 -9.98 21.21 -0.85
N ILE A 196 -10.96 20.68 -0.11
CA ILE A 196 -10.73 19.96 1.14
C ILE A 196 -11.22 18.51 1.07
N CYS A 197 -10.60 17.64 1.83
CA CYS A 197 -10.98 16.23 1.96
C CYS A 197 -10.70 15.69 3.36
N ILE A 198 -11.22 14.49 3.64
CA ILE A 198 -10.92 13.72 4.85
C ILE A 198 -10.38 12.35 4.42
N ARG A 199 -9.22 11.96 4.96
CA ARG A 199 -8.58 10.64 4.79
C ARG A 199 -7.80 10.24 6.04
#